data_AF-A0A847TG47-F1
#
_entry.id   AF-A0A847TG47-F1
#
_cell.length_a   1.000
_cell.length_b   1.000
_cell.length_c   1.000
_cell.angle_alpha   90.00
_cell.angle_beta   90.00
_cell.angle_gamma   90.00
#
_symmetry.space_group_name_H-M   'P 1'
#
loop_
_entity.id
_entity.type
_entity.pdbx_description
1 polymer ?
#
loop_
_entity_poly.entity_id
_entity_poly.type
_entity_poly.pdbx_seq_one_letter_code
_entity_poly.pdbx_strand_id
1 'polypeptide(L)'
;METVIDVRSAGRPAVFDQANTDGLFGCKRRLQQPLGQYLQGAETPRYLAYNDRSGVVATRGNSESLAPAGDYRAYLLATTVRVLFVVGDDDRDRTISLPHEDIVAVRCTSGLRTSTLEIVTVDEDRWAFECKGDLTPVQSFVDEATQVWTRTLTELDRAESQVEAAVTALEATEFETAATHITAAQEALDNGQKRVEALDTGARAAIDGRLQSTQARIDTCQRRRHVSAGDEHRDTARRAWENRSYERAADAYAQAKVEYERALAVPASEPPTEAITDARNAVEAEYTELLSAPVDAAQVAASAARAAADPAERARHWEDALDRYRTAYELDWGRDRRFDGDRASLREALADIAVKLVDAHREAGQQALRETGESKRAAAGTACDSAAAHFERAREVAAELVADRREPAAGELAPVSEQGVSVEAEPKGR
;
A
#
# COMPACT_ATOMS: atom_id res chain seq x y z
N MET A 1 49.48 34.08 -16.92
CA MET A 1 49.10 33.10 -15.89
C MET A 1 47.59 33.16 -15.82
N GLU A 2 46.93 32.08 -16.21
CA GLU A 2 45.47 31.97 -16.23
C GLU A 2 44.96 32.11 -14.79
N THR A 3 44.13 33.13 -14.53
CA THR A 3 43.56 33.38 -13.19
C THR A 3 42.20 32.71 -12.99
N VAL A 4 41.72 32.00 -14.01
CA VAL A 4 40.52 31.17 -14.02
C VAL A 4 40.94 29.82 -14.58
N ILE A 5 40.58 28.73 -13.90
CA ILE A 5 40.99 27.37 -14.20
C ILE A 5 39.73 26.50 -14.21
N ASP A 6 39.46 25.82 -15.31
CA ASP A 6 38.53 24.70 -15.33
C ASP A 6 39.25 23.45 -14.78
N VAL A 7 38.81 23.00 -13.62
CA VAL A 7 39.45 21.93 -12.85
C VAL A 7 39.35 20.58 -13.58
N ARG A 8 38.34 20.39 -14.45
CA ARG A 8 38.18 19.14 -15.20
C ARG A 8 39.12 19.05 -16.39
N SER A 9 39.31 20.14 -17.12
CA SER A 9 40.17 20.15 -18.31
C SER A 9 41.66 20.32 -17.97
N ALA A 10 41.99 21.10 -16.93
CA ALA A 10 43.38 21.36 -16.54
C ALA A 10 43.96 20.31 -15.56
N GLY A 11 43.12 19.43 -15.02
CA GLY A 11 43.46 18.57 -13.88
C GLY A 11 43.48 19.36 -12.56
N ARG A 12 43.38 18.64 -11.43
CA ARG A 12 43.29 19.23 -10.07
C ARG A 12 44.57 20.03 -9.75
N PRO A 13 44.52 21.36 -9.59
CA PRO A 13 45.70 22.16 -9.29
C PRO A 13 46.31 21.83 -7.92
N ALA A 14 47.64 21.95 -7.78
CA ALA A 14 48.36 21.64 -6.54
C ALA A 14 47.88 22.42 -5.29
N VAL A 15 47.23 23.58 -5.48
CA VAL A 15 46.64 24.36 -4.38
C VAL A 15 45.55 23.60 -3.62
N PHE A 16 44.94 22.57 -4.21
CA PHE A 16 43.96 21.72 -3.54
C PHE A 16 44.59 20.78 -2.51
N ASP A 17 45.86 20.39 -2.70
CA ASP A 17 46.49 19.33 -1.92
C ASP A 17 47.68 19.84 -1.07
N GLN A 18 48.16 21.06 -1.34
CA GLN A 18 49.28 21.67 -0.62
C GLN A 18 48.92 23.09 -0.13
N ALA A 19 49.09 23.31 1.17
CA ALA A 19 49.17 24.66 1.72
C ALA A 19 50.47 25.28 1.22
N ASN A 20 50.40 26.49 0.63
CA ASN A 20 51.59 27.17 0.13
C ASN A 20 52.04 28.22 1.14
N THR A 21 52.85 27.78 2.11
CA THR A 21 53.40 28.59 3.22
C THR A 21 54.83 29.07 2.99
N ASP A 22 55.53 28.62 1.94
CA ASP A 22 56.97 28.85 1.81
C ASP A 22 57.33 30.25 1.27
N GLY A 23 57.21 31.23 2.15
CA GLY A 23 57.83 32.53 2.04
C GLY A 23 59.28 32.49 2.52
N LEU A 24 60.22 32.18 1.63
CA LEU A 24 61.64 32.46 1.90
C LEU A 24 62.38 33.15 0.74
N PHE A 25 61.82 33.23 -0.48
CA PHE A 25 62.47 33.95 -1.60
C PHE A 25 61.44 34.54 -2.60
N GLY A 26 60.47 35.34 -2.12
CA GLY A 26 59.54 36.06 -3.00
C GLY A 26 58.40 35.22 -3.58
N CYS A 27 58.15 34.02 -3.05
CA CYS A 27 56.95 33.24 -3.33
C CYS A 27 55.81 33.74 -2.44
N LYS A 28 54.73 34.26 -3.05
CA LYS A 28 53.55 34.81 -2.35
C LYS A 28 52.88 33.73 -1.48
N ARG A 29 52.57 34.04 -0.21
CA ARG A 29 51.66 33.25 0.65
C ARG A 29 50.32 33.07 -0.08
N ARG A 30 49.60 31.95 0.12
CA ARG A 30 48.34 31.72 -0.63
C ARG A 30 47.15 31.49 0.28
N LEU A 31 47.23 30.46 1.10
CA LEU A 31 46.26 30.02 2.09
C LEU A 31 47.02 29.33 3.22
N GLN A 32 46.43 29.29 4.42
CA GLN A 32 46.98 28.56 5.55
C GLN A 32 46.77 27.05 5.43
N GLN A 33 45.73 26.60 4.73
CA GLN A 33 45.44 25.18 4.49
C GLN A 33 45.31 24.86 3.00
N PRO A 34 45.47 23.59 2.59
CA PRO A 34 45.16 23.17 1.23
C PRO A 34 43.70 23.48 0.89
N LEU A 35 43.45 23.97 -0.32
CA LEU A 35 42.13 24.41 -0.73
C LEU A 35 41.08 23.27 -0.73
N GLY A 36 41.53 22.03 -0.90
CA GLY A 36 40.67 20.85 -0.82
C GLY A 36 40.10 20.59 0.58
N GLN A 37 40.69 21.13 1.65
CA GLN A 37 40.17 20.98 3.02
C GLN A 37 38.91 21.81 3.28
N TYR A 38 38.58 22.78 2.42
CA TYR A 38 37.35 23.57 2.51
C TYR A 38 36.15 22.95 1.78
N LEU A 39 36.39 21.91 0.96
CA LEU A 39 35.34 21.17 0.28
C LEU A 39 34.69 20.15 1.22
N GLN A 40 33.39 19.95 1.09
CA GLN A 40 32.62 19.06 1.98
C GLN A 40 32.30 17.73 1.30
N GLY A 41 32.60 16.61 1.97
CA GLY A 41 32.20 15.28 1.53
C GLY A 41 32.64 14.95 0.10
N ALA A 42 31.67 14.67 -0.76
CA ALA A 42 31.88 14.35 -2.17
C ALA A 42 31.75 15.57 -3.12
N GLU A 43 31.72 16.80 -2.58
CA GLU A 43 31.63 18.03 -3.36
C GLU A 43 32.74 18.12 -4.42
N THR A 44 32.36 18.33 -5.69
CA THR A 44 33.32 18.42 -6.80
C THR A 44 33.49 19.86 -7.29
N PRO A 45 34.71 20.42 -7.29
CA PRO A 45 34.98 21.74 -7.84
C PRO A 45 35.00 21.68 -9.38
N ARG A 46 34.39 22.67 -10.04
CA ARG A 46 34.40 22.82 -11.50
C ARG A 46 35.30 23.93 -11.97
N TYR A 47 35.18 25.10 -11.34
CA TYR A 47 36.02 26.25 -11.67
C TYR A 47 36.72 26.79 -10.44
N LEU A 48 37.95 27.25 -10.65
CA LEU A 48 38.76 27.96 -9.68
C LEU A 48 39.18 29.30 -10.28
N ALA A 49 38.83 30.40 -9.61
CA ALA A 49 39.37 31.72 -9.93
C ALA A 49 40.10 32.31 -8.72
N TYR A 50 41.05 33.20 -8.96
CA TYR A 50 41.76 33.88 -7.86
C TYR A 50 42.08 35.34 -8.14
N ASN A 51 42.18 36.13 -7.08
CA ASN A 51 42.69 37.50 -7.12
C ASN A 51 43.68 37.75 -5.98
N ASP A 52 44.57 38.73 -6.19
CA ASP A 52 45.70 39.00 -5.29
C ASP A 52 45.41 40.12 -4.27
N ARG A 53 44.32 40.90 -4.43
CA ARG A 53 44.11 42.15 -3.66
C ARG A 53 42.65 42.47 -3.38
N SER A 54 41.79 42.34 -4.38
CA SER A 54 40.40 42.80 -4.28
C SER A 54 39.56 41.97 -3.32
N GLY A 55 39.91 40.70 -3.12
CA GLY A 55 39.17 39.81 -2.24
C GLY A 55 37.75 39.53 -2.74
N VAL A 56 36.80 39.48 -1.81
CA VAL A 56 35.36 39.41 -2.05
C VAL A 56 34.74 40.69 -1.51
N VAL A 57 34.00 41.41 -2.35
CA VAL A 57 33.38 42.69 -1.97
C VAL A 57 31.88 42.48 -1.73
N ALA A 58 31.42 42.76 -0.53
CA ALA A 58 30.00 42.90 -0.22
C ALA A 58 29.54 44.29 -0.67
N THR A 59 28.78 44.35 -1.76
CA THR A 59 28.34 45.61 -2.40
C THR A 59 26.98 46.11 -1.91
N ARG A 60 26.19 45.21 -1.30
CA ARG A 60 24.90 45.48 -0.66
C ARG A 60 24.59 44.34 0.31
N GLY A 61 23.98 44.66 1.45
CA GLY A 61 23.74 43.72 2.53
C GLY A 61 24.24 44.22 3.89
N ASN A 62 24.11 43.39 4.92
CA ASN A 62 24.74 43.59 6.24
C ASN A 62 26.11 42.89 6.35
N SER A 63 26.54 42.25 5.26
CA SER A 63 27.74 41.41 5.24
C SER A 63 29.01 42.22 4.96
N GLU A 64 30.13 41.79 5.55
CA GLU A 64 31.42 42.49 5.42
C GLU A 64 32.23 42.01 4.20
N SER A 65 32.96 42.94 3.57
CA SER A 65 33.92 42.60 2.51
C SER A 65 35.16 41.91 3.09
N LEU A 66 35.68 40.92 2.38
CA LEU A 66 36.86 40.15 2.79
C LEU A 66 38.02 40.40 1.83
N ALA A 67 39.07 41.08 2.27
CA ALA A 67 40.31 41.26 1.49
C ALA A 67 41.43 40.37 2.03
N PRO A 68 42.30 39.82 1.17
CA PRO A 68 43.44 39.01 1.62
C PRO A 68 44.45 39.83 2.41
N ALA A 69 45.04 39.24 3.46
CA ALA A 69 46.10 39.89 4.23
C ALA A 69 47.45 39.81 3.50
N GLY A 70 48.28 40.87 3.56
CA GLY A 70 49.67 40.85 3.08
C GLY A 70 49.87 40.22 1.70
N ASP A 71 50.60 39.09 1.68
CA ASP A 71 50.92 38.35 0.46
C ASP A 71 49.91 37.24 0.11
N TYR A 72 48.86 37.02 0.91
CA TYR A 72 47.81 36.02 0.68
C TYR A 72 46.94 36.35 -0.54
N ARG A 73 46.07 35.41 -0.92
CA ARG A 73 45.15 35.56 -2.06
C ARG A 73 43.72 35.21 -1.67
N ALA A 74 42.79 35.66 -2.50
CA ALA A 74 41.41 35.21 -2.45
C ALA A 74 41.11 34.25 -3.61
N TYR A 75 40.35 33.20 -3.32
CA TYR A 75 39.92 32.17 -4.26
C TYR A 75 38.41 32.13 -4.32
N LEU A 76 37.89 31.92 -5.53
CA LEU A 76 36.50 31.58 -5.83
C LEU A 76 36.51 30.15 -6.37
N LEU A 77 35.71 29.28 -5.76
CA LEU A 77 35.44 27.93 -6.23
C LEU A 77 33.97 27.85 -6.61
N ALA A 78 33.69 27.56 -7.89
CA ALA A 78 32.37 27.14 -8.29
C ALA A 78 32.33 25.61 -8.27
N THR A 79 31.56 25.05 -7.34
CA THR A 79 31.40 23.61 -7.16
C THR A 79 30.02 23.17 -7.63
N THR A 80 29.77 21.87 -7.63
CA THR A 80 28.45 21.32 -7.96
C THR A 80 27.40 21.56 -6.88
N VAL A 81 27.77 22.08 -5.71
CA VAL A 81 26.87 22.30 -4.57
C VAL A 81 26.71 23.78 -4.22
N ARG A 82 27.77 24.58 -4.42
CA ARG A 82 27.82 25.98 -4.00
C ARG A 82 28.88 26.79 -4.76
N VAL A 83 28.86 28.10 -4.55
CA VAL A 83 30.02 28.96 -4.76
C VAL A 83 30.70 29.20 -3.41
N LEU A 84 31.98 28.87 -3.32
CA LEU A 84 32.78 29.04 -2.11
C LEU A 84 33.88 30.06 -2.35
N PHE A 85 33.94 31.07 -1.50
CA PHE A 85 35.07 31.99 -1.42
C PHE A 85 35.97 31.62 -0.26
N VAL A 86 37.29 31.61 -0.49
CA VAL A 86 38.31 31.42 0.54
C VAL A 86 39.33 32.56 0.44
N VAL A 87 39.43 33.37 1.48
CA VAL A 87 40.29 34.55 1.54
C VAL A 87 41.37 34.32 2.59
N GLY A 88 42.62 34.28 2.15
CA GLY A 88 43.74 34.04 3.05
C GLY A 88 44.00 35.21 3.99
N ASP A 89 44.28 34.89 5.25
CA ASP A 89 44.54 35.86 6.32
C ASP A 89 45.75 35.45 7.17
N ASP A 90 46.31 36.37 7.94
CA ASP A 90 47.44 36.10 8.84
C ASP A 90 47.01 35.24 10.04
N ASP A 91 45.78 35.39 10.55
CA ASP A 91 45.27 34.63 11.69
C ASP A 91 44.65 33.29 11.26
N ARG A 92 43.65 33.33 10.37
CA ARG A 92 42.98 32.17 9.78
C ARG A 92 42.32 32.53 8.46
N ASP A 93 42.32 31.60 7.51
CA ASP A 93 41.58 31.79 6.26
C ASP A 93 40.09 32.02 6.54
N ARG A 94 39.51 33.04 5.89
CA ARG A 94 38.10 33.41 6.01
C ARG A 94 37.31 32.87 4.83
N THR A 95 36.08 32.43 5.06
CA THR A 95 35.25 31.81 4.01
C THR A 95 33.87 32.42 3.91
N ILE A 96 33.32 32.44 2.69
CA ILE A 96 31.91 32.73 2.40
C ILE A 96 31.40 31.60 1.53
N SER A 97 30.33 30.94 1.97
CA SER A 97 29.71 29.81 1.27
C SER A 97 28.33 30.24 0.79
N LEU A 98 28.10 30.19 -0.52
CA LEU A 98 26.82 30.51 -1.16
C LEU A 98 26.25 29.24 -1.81
N PRO A 99 25.36 28.50 -1.12
CA PRO A 99 24.63 27.38 -1.70
C PRO A 99 23.93 27.78 -3.00
N HIS A 100 23.87 26.87 -3.97
CA HIS A 100 23.19 27.17 -5.25
C HIS A 100 21.71 27.50 -5.08
N GLU A 101 21.07 26.98 -4.03
CA GLU A 101 19.68 27.26 -3.67
C GLU A 101 19.44 28.70 -3.16
N ASP A 102 20.47 29.33 -2.60
CA ASP A 102 20.39 30.70 -2.08
C ASP A 102 20.73 31.75 -3.14
N ILE A 103 21.23 31.34 -4.31
CA ILE A 103 21.63 32.25 -5.38
C ILE A 103 20.42 32.57 -6.27
N VAL A 104 20.11 33.86 -6.40
CA VAL A 104 19.00 34.37 -7.23
C VAL A 104 19.47 34.81 -8.61
N ALA A 105 20.67 35.39 -8.68
CA ALA A 105 21.22 35.87 -9.94
C ALA A 105 22.74 35.86 -9.93
N VAL A 106 23.32 35.54 -11.08
CA VAL A 106 24.76 35.65 -11.33
C VAL A 106 24.99 36.48 -12.58
N ARG A 107 25.83 37.51 -12.46
CA ARG A 107 26.18 38.40 -13.57
C ARG A 107 27.68 38.44 -13.73
N CYS A 108 28.14 38.48 -14.97
CA CYS A 108 29.54 38.72 -15.29
C CYS A 108 29.65 40.01 -16.09
N THR A 109 30.47 40.94 -15.62
CA THR A 109 30.85 42.13 -16.37
C THR A 109 32.31 42.01 -16.77
N SER A 110 32.56 41.96 -18.07
CA SER A 110 33.91 41.84 -18.63
C SER A 110 34.43 43.21 -19.06
N GLY A 111 35.57 43.61 -18.51
CA GLY A 111 36.31 44.79 -18.91
C GLY A 111 37.54 44.45 -19.77
N LEU A 112 38.30 45.47 -20.16
CA LEU A 112 39.51 45.29 -20.99
C LEU A 112 40.65 44.52 -20.31
N ARG A 113 40.64 44.42 -18.98
CA ARG A 113 41.74 43.82 -18.18
C ARG A 113 41.28 42.90 -17.05
N THR A 114 40.04 43.06 -16.59
CA THR A 114 39.46 42.33 -15.48
C THR A 114 38.02 41.98 -15.80
N SER A 115 37.55 40.89 -15.23
CA SER A 115 36.14 40.50 -15.22
C SER A 115 35.67 40.47 -13.78
N THR A 116 34.44 40.90 -13.55
CA THR A 116 33.79 40.88 -12.24
C THR A 116 32.58 39.96 -12.28
N LEU A 117 32.57 38.97 -11.39
CA LEU A 117 31.40 38.14 -11.12
C LEU A 117 30.61 38.74 -9.96
N GLU A 118 29.34 39.04 -10.19
CA GLU A 118 28.41 39.49 -9.16
C GLU A 118 27.38 38.38 -8.89
N ILE A 119 27.20 38.04 -7.62
CA ILE A 119 26.22 37.04 -7.16
C ILE A 119 25.24 37.74 -6.21
N VAL A 120 23.96 37.56 -6.47
CA VAL A 120 22.86 38.05 -5.61
C VAL A 120 22.21 36.87 -4.92
N THR A 121 22.05 36.94 -3.60
CA THR A 121 21.37 35.90 -2.82
C THR A 121 19.92 36.23 -2.51
N VAL A 122 19.17 35.27 -1.97
CA VAL A 122 17.78 35.42 -1.52
C VAL A 122 17.60 36.52 -0.47
N ASP A 123 18.61 36.74 0.38
CA ASP A 123 18.63 37.79 1.41
C ASP A 123 18.97 39.19 0.85
N GLU A 124 18.97 39.33 -0.48
CA GLU A 124 19.40 40.54 -1.22
C GLU A 124 20.87 40.94 -1.03
N ASP A 125 21.70 40.10 -0.41
CA ASP A 125 23.15 40.31 -0.33
C ASP A 125 23.75 40.24 -1.74
N ARG A 126 24.73 41.12 -2.01
CA ARG A 126 25.42 41.19 -3.30
C ARG A 126 26.92 41.06 -3.13
N TRP A 127 27.45 39.98 -3.67
CA TRP A 127 28.87 39.63 -3.61
C TRP A 127 29.53 39.87 -4.96
N ALA A 128 30.62 40.62 -4.98
CA ALA A 128 31.41 40.87 -6.18
C ALA A 128 32.82 40.28 -6.05
N PHE A 129 33.26 39.58 -7.09
CA PHE A 129 34.60 39.01 -7.19
C PHE A 129 35.23 39.39 -8.52
N GLU A 130 36.27 40.23 -8.46
CA GLU A 130 37.02 40.68 -9.64
C GLU A 130 38.30 39.84 -9.82
N CYS A 131 38.58 39.42 -11.05
CA CYS A 131 39.86 38.79 -11.41
C CYS A 131 40.33 39.21 -12.80
N LYS A 132 41.60 38.92 -13.15
CA LYS A 132 42.19 39.29 -14.46
C LYS A 132 41.80 38.35 -15.61
N GLY A 133 41.06 37.29 -15.32
CA GLY A 133 40.68 36.25 -16.28
C GLY A 133 39.22 36.37 -16.69
N ASP A 134 38.83 35.58 -17.68
CA ASP A 134 37.43 35.53 -18.13
C ASP A 134 36.58 34.71 -17.15
N LEU A 135 35.64 35.39 -16.48
CA LEU A 135 34.70 34.76 -15.54
C LEU A 135 33.40 34.31 -16.22
N THR A 136 33.25 34.52 -17.53
CA THR A 136 32.05 34.12 -18.27
C THR A 136 31.75 32.61 -18.14
N PRO A 137 32.73 31.68 -18.26
CA PRO A 137 32.47 30.25 -18.06
C PRO A 137 32.02 29.92 -16.63
N VAL A 138 32.55 30.63 -15.62
CA VAL A 138 32.16 30.47 -14.22
C VAL A 138 30.71 30.91 -14.03
N GLN A 139 30.35 32.08 -14.58
CA GLN A 139 28.98 32.58 -14.53
C GLN A 139 28.00 31.60 -15.17
N SER A 140 28.31 31.10 -16.37
CA SER A 140 27.43 30.17 -17.10
C SER A 140 27.20 28.88 -16.31
N PHE A 141 28.27 28.33 -15.70
CA PHE A 141 28.15 27.14 -14.87
C PHE A 141 27.35 27.37 -13.59
N VAL A 142 27.59 28.48 -12.87
CA VAL A 142 26.84 28.75 -11.63
C VAL A 142 25.37 28.99 -11.96
N ASP A 143 25.05 29.72 -13.03
CA ASP A 143 23.66 29.93 -13.47
C ASP A 143 22.95 28.61 -13.79
N GLU A 144 23.61 27.71 -14.54
CA GLU A 144 23.08 26.37 -14.84
C GLU A 144 22.91 25.53 -13.57
N ALA A 145 23.90 25.53 -12.68
CA ALA A 145 23.85 24.78 -11.42
C ALA A 145 22.71 25.28 -10.53
N THR A 146 22.56 26.61 -10.36
CA THR A 146 21.42 27.22 -9.65
C THR A 146 20.09 26.74 -10.23
N GLN A 147 19.91 26.77 -11.56
CA GLN A 147 18.67 26.29 -12.18
C GLN A 147 18.40 24.80 -11.92
N VAL A 148 19.44 23.96 -11.92
CA VAL A 148 19.31 22.52 -11.60
C VAL A 148 18.91 22.33 -10.14
N TRP A 149 19.54 23.05 -9.21
CA TRP A 149 19.22 22.98 -7.78
C TRP A 149 17.81 23.46 -7.49
N THR A 150 17.39 24.63 -8.00
CA THR A 150 16.01 25.12 -7.83
C THR A 150 14.98 24.11 -8.31
N ARG A 151 15.18 23.52 -9.50
CA ARG A 151 14.25 22.51 -10.04
C ARG A 151 14.26 21.22 -9.21
N THR A 152 15.42 20.79 -8.74
CA THR A 152 15.55 19.61 -7.87
C THR A 152 14.77 19.80 -6.57
N LEU A 153 14.97 20.93 -5.89
CA LEU A 153 14.31 21.24 -4.64
C LEU A 153 12.79 21.40 -4.82
N THR A 154 12.35 22.00 -5.93
CA THR A 154 10.93 22.08 -6.28
C THR A 154 10.29 20.69 -6.41
N GLU A 155 10.97 19.73 -7.03
CA GLU A 155 10.47 18.35 -7.15
C GLU A 155 10.46 17.65 -5.78
N LEU A 156 11.40 17.96 -4.89
CA LEU A 156 11.41 17.41 -3.53
C LEU A 156 10.30 17.99 -2.65
N ASP A 157 10.07 19.30 -2.71
CA ASP A 157 8.95 19.95 -2.02
C ASP A 157 7.62 19.38 -2.54
N ARG A 158 7.53 19.11 -3.85
CA ARG A 158 6.39 18.41 -4.45
C ARG A 158 6.23 16.99 -3.90
N ALA A 159 7.31 16.20 -3.85
CA ALA A 159 7.27 14.84 -3.32
C ALA A 159 6.81 14.82 -1.85
N GLU A 160 7.37 15.70 -1.03
CA GLU A 160 7.00 15.86 0.39
C GLU A 160 5.53 16.28 0.56
N SER A 161 5.05 17.23 -0.26
CA SER A 161 3.63 17.64 -0.27
C SER A 161 2.70 16.50 -0.67
N GLN A 162 3.10 15.65 -1.63
CA GLN A 162 2.31 14.48 -2.03
C GLN A 162 2.31 13.40 -0.94
N VAL A 163 3.41 13.21 -0.23
CA VAL A 163 3.44 12.32 0.96
C VAL A 163 2.46 12.80 2.02
N GLU A 164 2.41 14.10 2.31
CA GLU A 164 1.46 14.65 3.29
C GLU A 164 0.01 14.44 2.85
N ALA A 165 -0.31 14.68 1.57
CA ALA A 165 -1.63 14.39 1.02
C ALA A 165 -1.98 12.89 1.09
N ALA A 166 -1.01 11.99 0.85
CA ALA A 166 -1.22 10.56 1.01
C ALA A 166 -1.51 10.17 2.47
N VAL A 167 -0.83 10.77 3.44
CA VAL A 167 -1.10 10.55 4.87
C VAL A 167 -2.53 10.96 5.22
N THR A 168 -2.97 12.15 4.79
CA THR A 168 -4.35 12.62 5.02
C THR A 168 -5.38 11.70 4.38
N ALA A 169 -5.14 11.24 3.15
CA ALA A 169 -6.04 10.29 2.48
C ALA A 169 -6.12 8.94 3.21
N LEU A 170 -5.00 8.44 3.74
CA LEU A 170 -4.98 7.21 4.55
C LEU A 170 -5.76 7.36 5.86
N GLU A 171 -5.63 8.51 6.54
CA GLU A 171 -6.42 8.82 7.74
C GLU A 171 -7.92 8.91 7.44
N ALA A 172 -8.30 9.36 6.25
CA ALA A 172 -9.67 9.41 5.76
C ALA A 172 -10.17 8.09 5.16
N THR A 173 -9.36 7.01 5.16
CA THR A 173 -9.68 5.70 4.52
C THR A 173 -9.93 5.78 3.00
N GLU A 174 -9.32 6.75 2.33
CA GLU A 174 -9.43 6.96 0.88
C GLU A 174 -8.25 6.31 0.12
N PHE A 175 -8.25 4.98 0.03
CA PHE A 175 -7.07 4.21 -0.41
C PHE A 175 -6.62 4.47 -1.85
N GLU A 176 -7.54 4.74 -2.78
CA GLU A 176 -7.22 5.05 -4.18
C GLU A 176 -6.68 6.48 -4.34
N THR A 177 -7.21 7.43 -3.55
CA THR A 177 -6.65 8.78 -3.45
C THR A 177 -5.23 8.72 -2.89
N ALA A 178 -5.00 7.95 -1.83
CA ALA A 178 -3.68 7.72 -1.27
C ALA A 178 -2.71 7.09 -2.30
N ALA A 179 -3.18 6.11 -3.08
CA ALA A 179 -2.40 5.49 -4.16
C ALA A 179 -1.89 6.51 -5.20
N THR A 180 -2.78 7.43 -5.58
CA THR A 180 -2.49 8.49 -6.54
C THR A 180 -1.40 9.42 -6.02
N HIS A 181 -1.53 9.87 -4.77
CA HIS A 181 -0.55 10.73 -4.13
C HIS A 181 0.80 10.03 -3.92
N ILE A 182 0.82 8.77 -3.50
CA ILE A 182 2.04 7.96 -3.39
C ILE A 182 2.78 7.87 -4.73
N THR A 183 2.04 7.60 -5.81
CA THR A 183 2.63 7.50 -7.16
C THR A 183 3.22 8.84 -7.59
N ALA A 184 2.47 9.94 -7.38
CA ALA A 184 2.95 11.29 -7.68
C ALA A 184 4.17 11.70 -6.84
N ALA A 185 4.26 11.23 -5.58
CA ALA A 185 5.42 11.45 -4.73
C ALA A 185 6.66 10.73 -5.27
N GLN A 186 6.52 9.46 -5.67
CA GLN A 186 7.62 8.69 -6.25
C GLN A 186 8.11 9.31 -7.56
N GLU A 187 7.20 9.70 -8.46
CA GLU A 187 7.55 10.36 -9.71
C GLU A 187 8.31 11.66 -9.49
N ALA A 188 7.87 12.49 -8.55
CA ALA A 188 8.55 13.74 -8.21
C ALA A 188 9.94 13.48 -7.61
N LEU A 189 10.06 12.51 -6.69
CA LEU A 189 11.34 12.12 -6.10
C LEU A 189 12.33 11.62 -7.16
N ASP A 190 11.89 10.75 -8.07
CA ASP A 190 12.69 10.22 -9.18
C ASP A 190 13.15 11.34 -10.13
N ASN A 191 12.27 12.32 -10.40
CA ASN A 191 12.60 13.47 -11.23
C ASN A 191 13.65 14.36 -10.56
N GLY A 192 13.50 14.65 -9.26
CA GLY A 192 14.49 15.39 -8.48
C GLY A 192 15.86 14.70 -8.48
N GLN A 193 15.88 13.39 -8.23
CA GLN A 193 17.10 12.59 -8.26
C GLN A 193 17.80 12.64 -9.63
N LYS A 194 17.07 12.39 -10.72
CA LYS A 194 17.65 12.41 -12.08
C LYS A 194 18.25 13.78 -12.43
N ARG A 195 17.62 14.88 -12.00
CA ARG A 195 18.10 16.24 -12.26
C ARG A 195 19.43 16.52 -11.56
N VAL A 196 19.53 16.25 -10.26
CA VAL A 196 20.75 16.53 -9.50
C VAL A 196 21.90 15.59 -9.91
N GLU A 197 21.59 14.35 -10.28
CA GLU A 197 22.57 13.39 -10.79
C GLU A 197 23.17 13.82 -12.14
N ALA A 198 22.38 14.50 -12.98
CA ALA A 198 22.88 15.08 -14.23
C ALA A 198 23.92 16.19 -14.01
N LEU A 199 23.91 16.85 -12.84
CA LEU A 199 24.94 17.83 -12.48
C LEU A 199 26.26 17.13 -12.12
N ASP A 200 26.22 16.24 -11.12
CA ASP A 200 27.34 15.38 -10.71
C ASP A 200 26.96 14.42 -9.56
N THR A 201 27.74 13.36 -9.35
CA THR A 201 27.60 12.48 -8.18
C THR A 201 27.84 13.21 -6.85
N GLY A 202 28.72 14.23 -6.82
CA GLY A 202 28.94 15.07 -5.65
C GLY A 202 27.71 15.90 -5.25
N ALA A 203 26.95 16.40 -6.24
CA ALA A 203 25.69 17.10 -5.98
C ALA A 203 24.62 16.13 -5.46
N ARG A 204 24.52 14.93 -6.05
CA ARG A 204 23.60 13.89 -5.58
C ARG A 204 23.87 13.46 -4.14
N ALA A 205 25.14 13.38 -3.75
CA ALA A 205 25.55 13.06 -2.38
C ALA A 205 25.18 14.16 -1.38
N ALA A 206 25.23 15.43 -1.78
CA ALA A 206 24.90 16.56 -0.91
C ALA A 206 23.44 16.59 -0.47
N ILE A 207 22.52 16.04 -1.27
CA ILE A 207 21.08 15.96 -0.97
C ILE A 207 20.60 14.54 -0.63
N ASP A 208 21.52 13.57 -0.52
CA ASP A 208 21.18 12.16 -0.36
C ASP A 208 20.37 11.88 0.91
N GLY A 209 20.70 12.55 2.03
CA GLY A 209 19.93 12.41 3.27
C GLY A 209 18.47 12.84 3.12
N ARG A 210 18.19 13.91 2.36
CA ARG A 210 16.81 14.37 2.09
C ARG A 210 16.09 13.40 1.16
N LEU A 211 16.76 12.93 0.11
CA LEU A 211 16.21 11.93 -0.82
C LEU A 211 15.85 10.62 -0.11
N GLN A 212 16.73 10.10 0.74
CA GLN A 212 16.48 8.89 1.53
C GLN A 212 15.35 9.09 2.54
N SER A 213 15.30 10.24 3.23
CA SER A 213 14.22 10.56 4.17
C SER A 213 12.85 10.60 3.46
N THR A 214 12.77 11.25 2.29
CA THR A 214 11.55 11.32 1.50
C THR A 214 11.14 9.94 0.97
N GLN A 215 12.09 9.13 0.46
CA GLN A 215 11.81 7.74 0.05
C GLN A 215 11.25 6.92 1.22
N ALA A 216 11.87 6.98 2.40
CA ALA A 216 11.40 6.25 3.57
C ALA A 216 9.96 6.64 3.98
N ARG A 217 9.59 7.92 3.82
CA ARG A 217 8.21 8.37 4.04
C ARG A 217 7.25 7.83 2.98
N ILE A 218 7.65 7.81 1.70
CA ILE A 218 6.86 7.21 0.61
C ILE A 218 6.62 5.72 0.89
N ASP A 219 7.67 4.98 1.23
CA ASP A 219 7.61 3.55 1.54
C ASP A 219 6.70 3.29 2.75
N THR A 220 6.75 4.15 3.77
CA THR A 220 5.85 4.07 4.94
C THR A 220 4.37 4.25 4.52
N CYS A 221 4.07 5.22 3.66
CA CYS A 221 2.71 5.41 3.12
C CYS A 221 2.25 4.20 2.29
N GLN A 222 3.12 3.67 1.42
CA GLN A 222 2.84 2.46 0.62
C GLN A 222 2.51 1.26 1.51
N ARG A 223 3.35 1.02 2.52
CA ARG A 223 3.18 -0.08 3.47
C ARG A 223 1.87 0.04 4.25
N ARG A 224 1.56 1.23 4.78
CA ARG A 224 0.29 1.51 5.48
C ARG A 224 -0.92 1.28 4.58
N ARG A 225 -0.88 1.75 3.32
CA ARG A 225 -1.96 1.54 2.35
C ARG A 225 -2.26 0.05 2.17
N HIS A 226 -1.23 -0.76 1.94
CA HIS A 226 -1.40 -2.21 1.74
C HIS A 226 -1.96 -2.90 2.99
N VAL A 227 -1.51 -2.53 4.19
CA VAL A 227 -2.09 -3.05 5.44
C VAL A 227 -3.59 -2.72 5.53
N SER A 228 -3.96 -1.47 5.30
CA SER A 228 -5.37 -1.05 5.37
C SER A 228 -6.25 -1.71 4.31
N ALA A 229 -5.74 -1.90 3.08
CA ALA A 229 -6.44 -2.66 2.04
C ALA A 229 -6.62 -4.15 2.44
N GLY A 230 -5.61 -4.75 3.07
CA GLY A 230 -5.70 -6.10 3.64
C GLY A 230 -6.79 -6.20 4.70
N ASP A 231 -6.86 -5.23 5.61
CA ASP A 231 -7.89 -5.15 6.65
C ASP A 231 -9.31 -5.00 6.05
N GLU A 232 -9.49 -4.14 5.03
CA GLU A 232 -10.79 -3.97 4.37
C GLU A 232 -11.26 -5.26 3.66
N HIS A 233 -10.34 -5.97 3.00
CA HIS A 233 -10.63 -7.26 2.40
C HIS A 233 -10.99 -8.31 3.44
N ARG A 234 -10.31 -8.34 4.58
CA ARG A 234 -10.65 -9.23 5.72
C ARG A 234 -12.05 -8.93 6.27
N ASP A 235 -12.40 -7.66 6.47
CA ASP A 235 -13.73 -7.27 6.94
C ASP A 235 -14.83 -7.56 5.92
N THR A 236 -14.51 -7.43 4.62
CA THR A 236 -15.40 -7.86 3.54
C THR A 236 -15.60 -9.38 3.55
N ALA A 237 -14.54 -10.15 3.81
CA ALA A 237 -14.60 -11.60 3.89
C ALA A 237 -15.48 -12.05 5.05
N ARG A 238 -15.27 -11.50 6.26
CA ARG A 238 -16.07 -11.80 7.45
C ARG A 238 -17.55 -11.51 7.25
N ARG A 239 -17.89 -10.33 6.72
CA ARG A 239 -19.29 -9.98 6.37
C ARG A 239 -19.88 -10.93 5.34
N ALA A 240 -19.12 -11.35 4.33
CA ALA A 240 -19.60 -12.32 3.35
C ALA A 240 -19.83 -13.70 4.00
N TRP A 241 -18.96 -14.12 4.91
CA TRP A 241 -19.10 -15.38 5.64
C TRP A 241 -20.31 -15.38 6.57
N GLU A 242 -20.54 -14.32 7.34
CA GLU A 242 -21.74 -14.15 8.18
C GLU A 242 -23.04 -14.31 7.36
N ASN A 243 -23.02 -13.86 6.10
CA ASN A 243 -24.13 -13.96 5.16
C ASN A 243 -24.12 -15.27 4.33
N ARG A 244 -23.33 -16.28 4.72
CA ARG A 244 -23.17 -17.58 4.04
C ARG A 244 -22.75 -17.48 2.57
N SER A 245 -22.20 -16.33 2.16
CA SER A 245 -21.65 -16.10 0.82
C SER A 245 -20.21 -16.62 0.76
N TYR A 246 -20.04 -17.93 0.95
CA TYR A 246 -18.75 -18.56 1.20
C TYR A 246 -17.71 -18.26 0.12
N GLU A 247 -18.08 -18.36 -1.16
CA GLU A 247 -17.15 -18.11 -2.27
C GLU A 247 -16.63 -16.68 -2.28
N ARG A 248 -17.50 -15.70 -2.03
CA ARG A 248 -17.13 -14.29 -1.93
C ARG A 248 -16.22 -14.04 -0.73
N ALA A 249 -16.49 -14.71 0.39
CA ALA A 249 -15.61 -14.66 1.56
C ALA A 249 -14.23 -15.23 1.24
N ALA A 250 -14.17 -16.35 0.53
CA ALA A 250 -12.92 -17.00 0.14
C ALA A 250 -12.10 -16.13 -0.81
N ASP A 251 -12.74 -15.50 -1.80
CA ASP A 251 -12.08 -14.58 -2.72
C ASP A 251 -11.53 -13.34 -1.98
N ALA A 252 -12.28 -12.80 -1.03
CA ALA A 252 -11.86 -11.64 -0.23
C ALA A 252 -10.69 -11.97 0.72
N TYR A 253 -10.70 -13.12 1.41
CA TYR A 253 -9.55 -13.55 2.21
C TYR A 253 -8.28 -13.76 1.37
N ALA A 254 -8.43 -14.30 0.16
CA ALA A 254 -7.28 -14.44 -0.76
C ALA A 254 -6.69 -13.07 -1.15
N GLN A 255 -7.53 -12.05 -1.41
CA GLN A 255 -7.06 -10.69 -1.65
C GLN A 255 -6.41 -10.06 -0.41
N ALA A 256 -6.98 -10.26 0.78
CA ALA A 256 -6.40 -9.77 2.03
C ALA A 256 -4.97 -10.28 2.22
N LYS A 257 -4.74 -11.57 1.98
CA LYS A 257 -3.40 -12.18 2.05
C LYS A 257 -2.42 -11.52 1.06
N VAL A 258 -2.83 -11.32 -0.19
CA VAL A 258 -1.99 -10.66 -1.21
C VAL A 258 -1.59 -9.25 -0.78
N GLU A 259 -2.50 -8.49 -0.18
CA GLU A 259 -2.20 -7.13 0.29
C GLU A 259 -1.22 -7.12 1.47
N TYR A 260 -1.35 -8.03 2.44
CA TYR A 260 -0.34 -8.14 3.51
C TYR A 260 1.03 -8.58 2.98
N GLU A 261 1.08 -9.48 1.99
CA GLU A 261 2.34 -9.86 1.32
C GLU A 261 2.98 -8.67 0.59
N ARG A 262 2.19 -7.84 -0.09
CA ARG A 262 2.65 -6.58 -0.68
C ARG A 262 3.19 -5.62 0.37
N ALA A 263 2.51 -5.47 1.51
CA ALA A 263 2.98 -4.63 2.61
C ALA A 263 4.34 -5.10 3.15
N LEU A 264 4.54 -6.42 3.30
CA LEU A 264 5.79 -7.01 3.79
C LEU A 264 6.96 -6.82 2.81
N ALA A 265 6.69 -6.69 1.51
CA ALA A 265 7.71 -6.44 0.50
C ALA A 265 8.23 -4.99 0.48
N VAL A 266 7.49 -4.04 1.09
CA VAL A 266 7.88 -2.63 1.13
C VAL A 266 8.91 -2.39 2.25
N PRO A 267 10.08 -1.79 1.97
CA PRO A 267 11.18 -1.61 2.93
C PRO A 267 10.94 -0.45 3.91
N ALA A 268 9.86 -0.52 4.70
CA ALA A 268 9.53 0.46 5.73
C ALA A 268 9.39 -0.19 7.12
N SER A 269 9.66 0.58 8.17
CA SER A 269 9.58 0.11 9.56
C SER A 269 8.17 0.15 10.14
N GLU A 270 7.28 0.96 9.56
CA GLU A 270 5.92 1.17 10.06
C GLU A 270 4.87 0.85 8.98
N PRO A 271 3.82 0.06 9.28
CA PRO A 271 3.63 -0.71 10.52
C PRO A 271 4.69 -1.81 10.70
N PRO A 272 4.99 -2.22 11.95
CA PRO A 272 6.00 -3.23 12.24
C PRO A 272 5.74 -4.56 11.51
N THR A 273 6.79 -5.21 11.03
CA THR A 273 6.72 -6.49 10.28
C THR A 273 5.99 -7.58 11.06
N GLU A 274 6.19 -7.65 12.38
CA GLU A 274 5.51 -8.60 13.26
C GLU A 274 3.99 -8.41 13.23
N ALA A 275 3.49 -7.18 13.38
CA ALA A 275 2.07 -6.89 13.35
C ALA A 275 1.40 -7.27 12.01
N ILE A 276 2.08 -7.02 10.88
CA ILE A 276 1.58 -7.41 9.55
C ILE A 276 1.57 -8.93 9.39
N THR A 277 2.61 -9.60 9.90
CA THR A 277 2.73 -11.07 9.86
C THR A 277 1.63 -11.72 10.68
N ASP A 278 1.35 -11.20 11.89
CA ASP A 278 0.29 -11.69 12.75
C ASP A 278 -1.09 -11.51 12.11
N ALA A 279 -1.34 -10.34 11.49
CA ALA A 279 -2.58 -10.08 10.76
C ALA A 279 -2.77 -11.05 9.58
N ARG A 280 -1.72 -11.28 8.79
CA ARG A 280 -1.72 -12.24 7.68
C ARG A 280 -1.99 -13.67 8.17
N ASN A 281 -1.29 -14.11 9.22
CA ASN A 281 -1.47 -15.46 9.78
C ASN A 281 -2.88 -15.64 10.34
N ALA A 282 -3.47 -14.59 10.94
CA ALA A 282 -4.86 -14.63 11.39
C ALA A 282 -5.84 -14.75 10.20
N VAL A 283 -5.58 -14.06 9.09
CA VAL A 283 -6.35 -14.24 7.85
C VAL A 283 -6.21 -15.66 7.29
N GLU A 284 -5.02 -16.26 7.32
CA GLU A 284 -4.82 -17.64 6.87
C GLU A 284 -5.57 -18.66 7.74
N ALA A 285 -5.60 -18.44 9.06
CA ALA A 285 -6.36 -19.28 9.98
C ALA A 285 -7.87 -19.16 9.74
N GLU A 286 -8.39 -17.94 9.63
CA GLU A 286 -9.80 -17.70 9.32
C GLU A 286 -10.19 -18.26 7.94
N TYR A 287 -9.32 -18.11 6.94
CA TYR A 287 -9.54 -18.69 5.61
C TYR A 287 -9.63 -20.21 5.68
N THR A 288 -8.76 -20.86 6.46
CA THR A 288 -8.80 -22.32 6.64
C THR A 288 -10.11 -22.76 7.29
N GLU A 289 -10.57 -22.06 8.34
CA GLU A 289 -11.85 -22.34 8.99
C GLU A 289 -13.04 -22.12 8.04
N LEU A 290 -13.00 -21.07 7.21
CA LEU A 290 -14.01 -20.82 6.19
C LEU A 290 -14.14 -21.98 5.20
N LEU A 291 -13.02 -22.62 4.82
CA LEU A 291 -13.04 -23.70 3.84
C LEU A 291 -13.74 -24.97 4.35
N SER A 292 -13.71 -25.23 5.67
CA SER A 292 -14.41 -26.36 6.30
C SER A 292 -15.85 -26.04 6.70
N ALA A 293 -16.13 -24.75 6.99
CA ALA A 293 -17.40 -24.29 7.56
C ALA A 293 -18.68 -24.80 6.84
N PRO A 294 -18.78 -24.86 5.50
CA PRO A 294 -19.98 -25.36 4.82
C PRO A 294 -20.28 -26.83 5.16
N VAL A 295 -19.24 -27.68 5.19
CA VAL A 295 -19.39 -29.11 5.50
C VAL A 295 -19.65 -29.30 6.97
N ASP A 296 -18.94 -28.58 7.85
CA ASP A 296 -19.15 -28.63 9.29
C ASP A 296 -20.58 -28.24 9.67
N ALA A 297 -21.10 -27.15 9.08
CA ALA A 297 -22.48 -26.73 9.29
C ALA A 297 -23.48 -27.81 8.83
N ALA A 298 -23.22 -28.46 7.70
CA ALA A 298 -24.06 -29.53 7.18
C ALA A 298 -24.04 -30.78 8.09
N GLN A 299 -22.86 -31.13 8.62
CA GLN A 299 -22.70 -32.22 9.58
C GLN A 299 -23.37 -31.94 10.92
N VAL A 300 -23.32 -30.70 11.42
CA VAL A 300 -24.03 -30.28 12.64
C VAL A 300 -25.54 -30.41 12.44
N ALA A 301 -26.09 -29.95 11.32
CA ALA A 301 -27.51 -30.08 11.02
C ALA A 301 -27.95 -31.56 10.92
N ALA A 302 -27.16 -32.40 10.26
CA ALA A 302 -27.41 -33.84 10.19
C ALA A 302 -27.33 -34.52 11.58
N SER A 303 -26.44 -34.05 12.45
CA SER A 303 -26.30 -34.57 13.81
C SER A 303 -27.48 -34.17 14.70
N ALA A 304 -27.97 -32.93 14.56
CA ALA A 304 -29.21 -32.49 15.22
C ALA A 304 -30.41 -33.35 14.79
N ALA A 305 -30.52 -33.65 13.49
CA ALA A 305 -31.57 -34.52 12.98
C ALA A 305 -31.52 -35.95 13.57
N ARG A 306 -30.32 -36.52 13.74
CA ARG A 306 -30.14 -37.84 14.39
C ARG A 306 -30.50 -37.82 15.88
N ALA A 307 -30.30 -36.70 16.56
CA ALA A 307 -30.57 -36.55 17.98
C ALA A 307 -32.05 -36.26 18.30
N ALA A 308 -32.80 -35.72 17.34
CA ALA A 308 -34.21 -35.39 17.51
C ALA A 308 -35.08 -36.65 17.70
N ALA A 309 -35.76 -36.72 18.84
CA ALA A 309 -36.66 -37.83 19.17
C ALA A 309 -38.02 -37.69 18.47
N ASP A 310 -38.56 -36.46 18.44
CA ASP A 310 -39.81 -36.15 17.76
C ASP A 310 -39.63 -36.28 16.23
N PRO A 311 -40.44 -37.10 15.53
CA PRO A 311 -40.29 -37.29 14.09
C PRO A 311 -40.51 -36.03 13.26
N ALA A 312 -41.40 -35.11 13.68
CA ALA A 312 -41.65 -33.88 12.93
C ALA A 312 -40.47 -32.89 13.06
N GLU A 313 -39.91 -32.76 14.25
CA GLU A 313 -38.66 -32.02 14.50
C GLU A 313 -37.47 -32.65 13.75
N ARG A 314 -37.34 -33.98 13.80
CA ARG A 314 -36.32 -34.72 13.04
C ARG A 314 -36.41 -34.46 11.54
N ALA A 315 -37.62 -34.42 10.97
CA ALA A 315 -37.82 -34.11 9.56
C ALA A 315 -37.35 -32.67 9.22
N ARG A 316 -37.69 -31.66 10.04
CA ARG A 316 -37.21 -30.28 9.84
C ARG A 316 -35.68 -30.18 9.87
N HIS A 317 -35.03 -30.88 10.80
CA HIS A 317 -33.57 -30.90 10.86
C HIS A 317 -32.94 -31.63 9.65
N TRP A 318 -33.59 -32.67 9.11
CA TRP A 318 -33.13 -33.29 7.87
C TRP A 318 -33.30 -32.38 6.64
N GLU A 319 -34.34 -31.55 6.57
CA GLU A 319 -34.46 -30.52 5.53
C GLU A 319 -33.32 -29.49 5.63
N ASP A 320 -33.04 -29.02 6.84
CA ASP A 320 -31.96 -28.07 7.15
C ASP A 320 -30.56 -28.64 6.78
N ALA A 321 -30.36 -29.94 7.02
CA ALA A 321 -29.16 -30.67 6.61
C ALA A 321 -29.06 -30.82 5.09
N LEU A 322 -30.16 -31.18 4.42
CA LEU A 322 -30.20 -31.32 2.97
C LEU A 322 -29.80 -30.02 2.27
N ASP A 323 -30.35 -28.89 2.72
CA ASP A 323 -30.04 -27.55 2.17
C ASP A 323 -28.55 -27.19 2.33
N ARG A 324 -27.96 -27.46 3.52
CA ARG A 324 -26.54 -27.20 3.77
C ARG A 324 -25.61 -28.10 2.97
N TYR A 325 -25.92 -29.39 2.84
CA TYR A 325 -25.13 -30.29 2.01
C TYR A 325 -25.22 -29.92 0.52
N ARG A 326 -26.39 -29.43 0.05
CA ARG A 326 -26.55 -28.92 -1.32
C ARG A 326 -25.68 -27.69 -1.52
N THR A 327 -25.74 -26.74 -0.58
CA THR A 327 -24.86 -25.56 -0.58
C THR A 327 -23.40 -25.99 -0.68
N ALA A 328 -22.92 -26.86 0.21
CA ALA A 328 -21.54 -27.35 0.19
C ALA A 328 -21.16 -28.07 -1.12
N TYR A 329 -22.10 -28.82 -1.71
CA TYR A 329 -21.90 -29.51 -2.99
C TYR A 329 -21.75 -28.54 -4.16
N GLU A 330 -22.52 -27.46 -4.16
CA GLU A 330 -22.57 -26.45 -5.23
C GLU A 330 -21.40 -25.44 -5.17
N LEU A 331 -20.70 -25.33 -4.04
CA LEU A 331 -19.53 -24.46 -3.93
C LEU A 331 -18.43 -24.85 -4.93
N ASP A 332 -17.83 -23.82 -5.52
CA ASP A 332 -16.80 -23.89 -6.54
C ASP A 332 -17.24 -24.72 -7.76
N TRP A 333 -18.52 -24.68 -8.13
CA TRP A 333 -18.99 -25.33 -9.35
C TRP A 333 -18.38 -24.66 -10.59
N GLY A 334 -17.80 -25.47 -11.49
CA GLY A 334 -17.15 -24.97 -12.70
C GLY A 334 -15.73 -24.41 -12.52
N ARG A 335 -15.14 -24.54 -11.32
CA ARG A 335 -13.73 -24.23 -11.06
C ARG A 335 -13.05 -25.29 -10.19
N ASP A 336 -11.75 -25.11 -9.94
CA ASP A 336 -10.99 -25.91 -8.98
C ASP A 336 -11.56 -25.68 -7.58
N ARG A 337 -11.79 -26.78 -6.86
CA ARG A 337 -12.47 -26.77 -5.58
C ARG A 337 -11.53 -26.40 -4.44
N ARG A 338 -11.91 -25.39 -3.66
CA ARG A 338 -11.19 -24.89 -2.47
C ARG A 338 -11.83 -25.39 -1.18
N PHE A 339 -13.16 -25.45 -1.14
CA PHE A 339 -13.92 -25.89 0.03
C PHE A 339 -13.80 -27.40 0.27
N ASP A 340 -13.84 -27.77 1.54
CA ASP A 340 -13.75 -29.16 1.96
C ASP A 340 -14.93 -30.01 1.46
N GLY A 341 -14.73 -31.33 1.52
CA GLY A 341 -15.65 -32.35 1.04
C GLY A 341 -15.52 -32.56 -0.47
N ASP A 342 -15.07 -33.73 -0.90
CA ASP A 342 -15.06 -34.04 -2.32
C ASP A 342 -16.48 -34.24 -2.86
N ARG A 343 -16.68 -33.97 -4.16
CA ARG A 343 -18.01 -34.01 -4.78
C ARG A 343 -18.66 -35.39 -4.73
N ALA A 344 -17.89 -36.48 -4.71
CA ALA A 344 -18.45 -37.82 -4.67
C ALA A 344 -19.02 -38.11 -3.27
N SER A 345 -18.24 -37.83 -2.23
CA SER A 345 -18.68 -37.97 -0.83
C SER A 345 -19.88 -37.09 -0.51
N LEU A 346 -19.91 -35.84 -1.00
CA LEU A 346 -21.05 -34.94 -0.80
C LEU A 346 -22.30 -35.41 -1.55
N ARG A 347 -22.14 -35.95 -2.76
CA ARG A 347 -23.25 -36.53 -3.52
C ARG A 347 -23.83 -37.77 -2.82
N GLU A 348 -22.97 -38.62 -2.28
CA GLU A 348 -23.40 -39.79 -1.49
C GLU A 348 -24.14 -39.33 -0.23
N ALA A 349 -23.58 -38.40 0.53
CA ALA A 349 -24.22 -37.83 1.71
C ALA A 349 -25.60 -37.21 1.40
N LEU A 350 -25.73 -36.51 0.27
CA LEU A 350 -27.00 -35.95 -0.20
C LEU A 350 -28.05 -37.03 -0.46
N ALA A 351 -27.68 -38.12 -1.13
CA ALA A 351 -28.59 -39.24 -1.37
C ALA A 351 -29.02 -39.88 -0.04
N ASP A 352 -28.07 -40.07 0.87
CA ASP A 352 -28.29 -40.64 2.19
C ASP A 352 -29.23 -39.79 3.06
N ILE A 353 -29.08 -38.47 3.01
CA ILE A 353 -29.93 -37.51 3.71
C ILE A 353 -31.32 -37.48 3.10
N ALA A 354 -31.44 -37.52 1.77
CA ALA A 354 -32.74 -37.57 1.11
C ALA A 354 -33.54 -38.81 1.56
N VAL A 355 -32.90 -39.98 1.67
CA VAL A 355 -33.53 -41.19 2.22
C VAL A 355 -34.00 -40.98 3.67
N LYS A 356 -33.13 -40.46 4.54
CA LYS A 356 -33.45 -40.21 5.95
C LYS A 356 -34.56 -39.17 6.14
N LEU A 357 -34.60 -38.15 5.29
CA LEU A 357 -35.64 -37.13 5.28
C LEU A 357 -37.01 -37.72 4.92
N VAL A 358 -37.06 -38.53 3.86
CA VAL A 358 -38.28 -39.24 3.44
C VAL A 358 -38.80 -40.13 4.57
N ASP A 359 -37.91 -40.88 5.22
CA ASP A 359 -38.28 -41.80 6.30
C ASP A 359 -38.77 -41.02 7.54
N ALA A 360 -38.12 -39.90 7.90
CA ALA A 360 -38.57 -39.03 9.00
C ALA A 360 -39.95 -38.41 8.74
N HIS A 361 -40.23 -37.93 7.52
CA HIS A 361 -41.56 -37.44 7.17
C HIS A 361 -42.63 -38.54 7.22
N ARG A 362 -42.32 -39.77 6.77
CA ARG A 362 -43.27 -40.89 6.91
C ARG A 362 -43.59 -41.19 8.38
N GLU A 363 -42.58 -41.23 9.23
CA GLU A 363 -42.77 -41.46 10.67
C GLU A 363 -43.60 -40.35 11.32
N ALA A 364 -43.34 -39.08 10.97
CA ALA A 364 -44.12 -37.94 11.43
C ALA A 364 -45.59 -38.01 10.99
N GLY A 365 -45.83 -38.36 9.72
CA GLY A 365 -47.19 -38.55 9.20
C GLY A 365 -47.93 -39.69 9.90
N GLN A 366 -47.26 -40.82 10.14
CA GLN A 366 -47.84 -41.93 10.89
C GLN A 366 -48.14 -41.58 12.35
N GLN A 367 -47.27 -40.80 13.02
CA GLN A 367 -47.52 -40.34 14.38
C GLN A 367 -48.75 -39.41 14.44
N ALA A 368 -48.84 -38.43 13.53
CA ALA A 368 -49.99 -37.54 13.45
C ALA A 368 -51.31 -38.32 13.21
N LEU A 369 -51.31 -39.37 12.37
CA LEU A 369 -52.48 -40.24 12.19
C LEU A 369 -52.87 -40.99 13.47
N ARG A 370 -51.92 -41.45 14.29
CA ARG A 370 -52.22 -42.09 15.58
C ARG A 370 -52.89 -41.11 16.55
N GLU A 371 -52.35 -39.90 16.65
CA GLU A 371 -52.91 -38.82 17.48
C GLU A 371 -54.32 -38.40 17.03
N THR A 372 -54.64 -38.60 15.75
CA THR A 372 -55.98 -38.39 15.16
C THR A 372 -57.03 -39.34 15.76
N GLY A 373 -56.67 -40.61 15.95
CA GLY A 373 -57.55 -41.64 16.51
C GLY A 373 -57.90 -41.42 17.99
N GLU A 374 -57.08 -40.65 18.71
CA GLU A 374 -57.20 -40.39 20.14
C GLU A 374 -57.82 -39.00 20.45
N SER A 375 -58.01 -38.14 19.44
CA SER A 375 -58.35 -36.73 19.61
C SER A 375 -59.81 -36.35 19.35
N LYS A 376 -60.23 -35.19 19.89
CA LYS A 376 -61.51 -34.55 19.57
C LYS A 376 -61.54 -34.09 18.11
N ARG A 377 -62.73 -34.07 17.49
CA ARG A 377 -62.98 -33.87 16.05
C ARG A 377 -62.21 -32.72 15.36
N ALA A 378 -62.04 -31.57 16.03
CA ALA A 378 -61.30 -30.43 15.47
C ALA A 378 -59.77 -30.65 15.48
N ALA A 379 -59.24 -31.25 16.55
CA ALA A 379 -57.82 -31.60 16.67
C ALA A 379 -57.45 -32.79 15.74
N ALA A 380 -58.41 -33.67 15.48
CA ALA A 380 -58.27 -34.72 14.47
C ALA A 380 -58.13 -34.13 13.03
N GLY A 381 -58.86 -33.06 12.70
CA GLY A 381 -58.70 -32.38 11.41
C GLY A 381 -57.28 -31.84 11.19
N THR A 382 -56.75 -31.10 12.17
CA THR A 382 -55.38 -30.56 12.10
C THR A 382 -54.29 -31.65 12.05
N ALA A 383 -54.52 -32.79 12.71
CA ALA A 383 -53.59 -33.92 12.68
C ALA A 383 -53.59 -34.63 11.31
N CYS A 384 -54.77 -34.78 10.68
CA CYS A 384 -54.87 -35.28 9.30
C CYS A 384 -54.16 -34.37 8.29
N ASP A 385 -54.36 -33.04 8.38
CA ASP A 385 -53.71 -32.08 7.49
C ASP A 385 -52.18 -32.12 7.64
N SER A 386 -51.69 -32.22 8.89
CA SER A 386 -50.26 -32.40 9.20
C SER A 386 -49.70 -33.70 8.60
N ALA A 387 -50.43 -34.82 8.74
CA ALA A 387 -50.02 -36.09 8.17
C ALA A 387 -49.94 -36.05 6.64
N ALA A 388 -50.94 -35.45 5.98
CA ALA A 388 -50.96 -35.28 4.54
C ALA A 388 -49.75 -34.46 4.04
N ALA A 389 -49.47 -33.33 4.70
CA ALA A 389 -48.32 -32.48 4.36
C ALA A 389 -46.98 -33.24 4.46
N HIS A 390 -46.81 -34.07 5.50
CA HIS A 390 -45.60 -34.88 5.64
C HIS A 390 -45.46 -35.95 4.55
N PHE A 391 -46.53 -36.68 4.21
CA PHE A 391 -46.47 -37.67 3.13
C PHE A 391 -46.27 -37.05 1.76
N GLU A 392 -46.86 -35.88 1.50
CA GLU A 392 -46.62 -35.12 0.27
C GLU A 392 -45.16 -34.71 0.16
N ARG A 393 -44.59 -34.12 1.22
CA ARG A 393 -43.18 -33.73 1.23
C ARG A 393 -42.23 -34.91 1.04
N ALA A 394 -42.52 -36.05 1.66
CA ALA A 394 -41.78 -37.29 1.46
C ALA A 394 -41.80 -37.76 -0.01
N ARG A 395 -42.94 -37.58 -0.71
CA ARG A 395 -43.04 -37.92 -2.15
C ARG A 395 -42.26 -36.96 -3.02
N GLU A 396 -42.33 -35.66 -2.75
CA GLU A 396 -41.55 -34.66 -3.49
C GLU A 396 -40.05 -34.94 -3.42
N VAL A 397 -39.52 -35.10 -2.21
CA VAL A 397 -38.09 -35.38 -2.00
C VAL A 397 -37.69 -36.70 -2.66
N ALA A 398 -38.51 -37.74 -2.54
CA ALA A 398 -38.24 -39.02 -3.18
C ALA A 398 -38.25 -38.90 -4.72
N ALA A 399 -39.19 -38.17 -5.29
CA ALA A 399 -39.30 -37.97 -6.73
C ALA A 399 -38.10 -37.17 -7.30
N GLU A 400 -37.64 -36.16 -6.58
CA GLU A 400 -36.51 -35.32 -6.98
C GLU A 400 -35.15 -36.00 -6.81
N LEU A 401 -34.95 -36.75 -5.71
CA LEU A 401 -33.61 -37.12 -5.24
C LEU A 401 -33.38 -38.61 -5.02
N VAL A 402 -34.44 -39.44 -5.01
CA VAL A 402 -34.35 -40.87 -4.70
C VAL A 402 -34.98 -41.69 -5.84
N ALA A 403 -34.23 -41.88 -6.93
CA ALA A 403 -34.70 -42.56 -8.14
C ALA A 403 -35.21 -44.00 -7.90
N ASP A 404 -34.79 -44.66 -6.82
CA ASP A 404 -35.04 -46.09 -6.53
C ASP A 404 -36.16 -46.39 -5.50
N ARG A 405 -36.92 -45.38 -5.02
CA ARG A 405 -38.08 -45.59 -4.12
C ARG A 405 -39.39 -45.04 -4.69
N ARG A 406 -39.59 -45.15 -6.01
CA ARG A 406 -40.89 -44.94 -6.66
C ARG A 406 -41.83 -46.09 -6.30
N GLU A 407 -42.45 -46.02 -5.13
CA GLU A 407 -43.83 -46.43 -4.83
C GLU A 407 -43.98 -46.68 -3.32
N PRO A 408 -44.83 -45.92 -2.61
CA PRO A 408 -45.37 -46.44 -1.36
C PRO A 408 -46.24 -47.65 -1.69
N ALA A 409 -46.18 -48.70 -0.86
CA ALA A 409 -47.09 -49.84 -0.99
C ALA A 409 -48.54 -49.32 -0.99
N ALA A 410 -49.34 -49.77 -1.95
CA ALA A 410 -50.71 -49.32 -2.22
C ALA A 410 -51.70 -49.42 -1.02
N GLY A 411 -51.25 -49.90 0.14
CA GLY A 411 -52.03 -50.00 1.39
C GLY A 411 -52.05 -48.74 2.26
N GLU A 412 -51.15 -47.76 2.08
CA GLU A 412 -51.12 -46.54 2.92
C GLU A 412 -52.04 -45.39 2.41
N LEU A 413 -52.80 -45.62 1.33
CA LEU A 413 -53.67 -44.63 0.68
C LEU A 413 -55.17 -44.98 0.69
N ALA A 414 -55.64 -45.90 1.54
CA ALA A 414 -57.09 -46.10 1.66
C ALA A 414 -57.75 -44.84 2.28
N PRO A 415 -58.84 -44.32 1.68
CA PRO A 415 -59.24 -42.93 1.84
C PRO A 415 -59.88 -42.67 3.20
N VAL A 416 -59.53 -41.52 3.81
CA VAL A 416 -60.28 -40.88 4.92
C VAL A 416 -61.59 -40.25 4.41
N SER A 417 -62.05 -40.63 3.22
CA SER A 417 -63.20 -40.03 2.54
C SER A 417 -64.13 -41.14 2.07
N GLU A 418 -64.92 -41.73 2.99
CA GLU A 418 -66.25 -42.32 2.75
C GLU A 418 -66.73 -43.17 3.94
N GLN A 419 -66.95 -42.55 5.11
CA GLN A 419 -67.93 -43.07 6.09
C GLN A 419 -68.61 -41.88 6.76
N GLY A 420 -69.70 -41.40 6.16
CA GLY A 420 -70.46 -40.31 6.79
C GLY A 420 -71.53 -39.62 5.96
N VAL A 421 -71.88 -40.04 4.75
CA VAL A 421 -73.12 -39.58 4.10
C VAL A 421 -73.71 -40.71 3.26
N SER A 422 -74.67 -41.45 3.82
CA SER A 422 -75.73 -42.06 3.05
C SER A 422 -77.03 -41.82 3.79
N VAL A 423 -77.85 -41.00 3.14
CA VAL A 423 -79.17 -40.54 3.52
C VAL A 423 -80.14 -41.69 3.33
N GLU A 424 -80.89 -42.05 4.37
CA GLU A 424 -82.14 -42.80 4.21
C GLU A 424 -83.29 -41.80 4.36
N ALA A 425 -83.79 -41.33 3.21
CA ALA A 425 -85.05 -40.62 3.10
C ALA A 425 -86.13 -41.66 2.76
N GLU A 426 -87.02 -41.94 3.72
CA GLU A 426 -88.25 -42.69 3.44
C GLU A 426 -89.25 -41.85 2.63
N PRO A 427 -90.03 -42.47 1.73
CA PRO A 427 -90.96 -41.79 0.85
C PRO A 427 -92.32 -41.51 1.51
N LYS A 428 -92.93 -40.39 1.10
CA LYS A 428 -94.23 -39.85 1.55
C LYS A 428 -95.42 -40.75 1.19
N GLY A 429 -96.47 -40.70 2.01
CA GLY A 429 -97.84 -40.91 1.53
C GLY A 429 -98.89 -40.98 2.62
N ARG A 430 -99.88 -40.08 2.53
CA ARG A 430 -101.25 -40.38 2.95
C ARG A 430 -101.97 -40.96 1.75
#